data_AF-A0A945EAY4-F1
#
_entry.id   AF-A0A945EAY4-F1
#
_cell.length_a   1.000
_cell.length_b   1.000
_cell.length_c   1.000
_cell.angle_alpha   90.00
_cell.angle_beta   90.00
_cell.angle_gamma   90.00
#
_symmetry.space_group_name_H-M   'P 1'
#
loop_
_entity.id
_entity.type
_entity.pdbx_description
1 polymer ?
#
loop_
_entity_poly.entity_id
_entity_poly.type
_entity_poly.pdbx_seq_one_letter_code
_entity_poly.pdbx_strand_id
1 'polypeptide(L)'
;YQSKMLLHSNKELVNSEGNLFHYLGFGFTDGYNKLNDKDESEIKELKGYVSGCAIAFHKDVYEKLGGWNEEYYMYHDDLEMGWKAKLLGIKSYLVPNSIVYHKYEFSRSVQMVYYMERNRYLAILHFYKWQTIIIFLPILIVLDLAMWLYSIIGGWGFQKLKVFLYFIRITSWKKIFQTRKKVQTIRKTTDKQILNSFEGKVLFQEINNPILQYFGNPIMNLYLKLAKKVIFW
;
A
#
# COMPACT_ATOMS: atom_id res chain seq x y z
N TYR A 1 13.89 -8.32 3.69
CA TYR A 1 13.42 -9.54 4.35
C TYR A 1 12.49 -9.13 5.48
N GLN A 2 11.44 -9.90 5.70
CA GLN A 2 10.47 -9.73 6.77
C GLN A 2 10.39 -11.02 7.60
N SER A 3 10.27 -10.86 8.91
CA SER A 3 9.90 -11.96 9.83
C SER A 3 8.42 -12.34 9.67
N LYS A 4 8.09 -13.62 9.87
CA LYS A 4 6.68 -14.03 10.05
C LYS A 4 6.14 -13.38 11.32
N MET A 5 5.05 -12.62 11.19
CA MET A 5 4.44 -11.91 12.31
C MET A 5 3.20 -12.67 12.76
N LEU A 6 3.17 -13.06 14.03
CA LEU A 6 2.03 -13.71 14.67
C LEU A 6 1.35 -12.74 15.63
N LEU A 7 0.03 -12.86 15.80
CA LEU A 7 -0.70 -12.02 16.74
C LEU A 7 -0.24 -12.32 18.17
N HIS A 8 0.09 -11.29 18.94
CA HIS A 8 0.44 -11.47 20.36
C HIS A 8 -0.76 -12.00 21.17
N SER A 9 -1.97 -11.59 20.83
CA SER A 9 -3.22 -12.03 21.48
C SER A 9 -3.55 -13.50 21.21
N ASN A 10 -3.19 -14.01 20.03
CA ASN A 10 -3.32 -15.42 19.67
C ASN A 10 -2.17 -15.83 18.73
N LYS A 11 -1.18 -16.52 19.31
CA LYS A 11 0.06 -16.90 18.61
C LYS A 11 -0.13 -17.95 17.52
N GLU A 12 -1.31 -18.57 17.43
CA GLU A 12 -1.65 -19.49 16.33
C GLU A 12 -2.15 -18.75 15.08
N LEU A 13 -2.42 -17.44 15.19
CA LEU A 13 -2.92 -16.61 14.11
C LEU A 13 -1.84 -15.69 13.56
N VAL A 14 -1.80 -15.58 12.25
CA VAL A 14 -0.90 -14.68 11.53
C VAL A 14 -1.38 -13.23 11.67
N ASN A 15 -0.46 -12.34 12.02
CA ASN A 15 -0.65 -10.91 11.83
C ASN A 15 -0.25 -10.49 10.41
N SER A 16 0.94 -10.85 9.95
CA SER A 16 1.43 -10.51 8.61
C SER A 16 2.46 -11.52 8.12
N GLU A 17 2.22 -12.04 6.92
CA GLU A 17 3.20 -12.80 6.13
C GLU A 17 3.80 -11.94 5.01
N GLY A 18 3.51 -10.65 5.01
CA GLY A 18 3.81 -9.71 3.94
C GLY A 18 2.63 -8.77 3.73
N ASN A 19 2.84 -7.75 2.91
CA ASN A 19 1.79 -6.81 2.54
C ASN A 19 1.59 -6.81 1.03
N LEU A 20 0.39 -6.42 0.60
CA LEU A 20 -0.04 -6.37 -0.79
C LEU A 20 -0.33 -4.94 -1.21
N PHE A 21 0.04 -4.62 -2.44
CA PHE A 21 -0.32 -3.35 -3.08
C PHE A 21 -1.69 -3.49 -3.74
N HIS A 22 -2.57 -2.52 -3.52
CA HIS A 22 -3.71 -2.28 -4.38
C HIS A 22 -3.35 -1.26 -5.46
N TYR A 23 -3.85 -1.46 -6.68
CA TYR A 23 -3.52 -0.53 -7.78
C TYR A 23 -4.00 0.92 -7.57
N LEU A 24 -4.99 1.13 -6.70
CA LEU A 24 -5.46 2.46 -6.28
C LEU A 24 -4.74 3.04 -5.06
N GLY A 25 -3.51 2.56 -4.78
CA GLY A 25 -2.62 3.14 -3.76
C GLY A 25 -2.89 2.69 -2.32
N PHE A 26 -3.77 1.71 -2.10
CA PHE A 26 -3.93 1.09 -0.78
C PHE A 26 -2.83 0.05 -0.54
N GLY A 27 -2.48 -0.12 0.73
CA GLY A 27 -1.69 -1.24 1.23
C GLY A 27 -2.51 -2.02 2.24
N PHE A 28 -2.40 -3.34 2.24
CA PHE A 28 -3.01 -4.17 3.27
C PHE A 28 -2.22 -5.45 3.49
N THR A 29 -2.41 -6.01 4.67
CA THR A 29 -1.69 -7.20 5.11
C THR A 29 -2.19 -8.46 4.41
N ASP A 30 -1.27 -9.32 4.01
CA ASP A 30 -1.56 -10.70 3.59
C ASP A 30 -1.48 -11.65 4.78
N GLY A 31 -2.30 -12.69 4.73
CA GLY A 31 -2.32 -13.74 5.76
C GLY A 31 -2.97 -13.35 7.10
N TYR A 32 -3.40 -12.10 7.30
CA TYR A 32 -4.02 -11.66 8.55
C TYR A 32 -5.12 -12.62 9.02
N ASN A 33 -5.13 -13.00 10.31
CA ASN A 33 -6.06 -13.94 10.93
C ASN A 33 -6.12 -15.37 10.32
N LYS A 34 -5.23 -15.74 9.39
CA LYS A 34 -5.09 -17.14 8.98
C LYS A 34 -4.37 -17.93 10.08
N LEU A 35 -4.63 -19.23 10.14
CA LEU A 35 -3.84 -20.14 10.97
C LEU A 35 -2.40 -20.16 10.47
N ASN A 36 -1.46 -20.06 11.41
CA ASN A 36 -0.04 -20.16 11.13
C ASN A 36 0.29 -21.57 10.64
N ASP A 37 0.84 -21.65 9.42
CA ASP A 37 1.48 -22.86 8.93
C ASP A 37 2.84 -23.04 9.61
N LYS A 38 2.93 -24.02 10.53
CA LYS A 38 4.13 -24.32 11.32
C LYS A 38 5.16 -25.11 10.53
N ASP A 39 4.76 -25.76 9.45
CA ASP A 39 5.66 -26.56 8.61
C ASP A 39 6.32 -25.70 7.52
N GLU A 40 5.78 -24.50 7.28
CA GLU A 40 6.37 -23.52 6.39
C GLU A 40 7.72 -23.01 6.91
N SER A 41 8.79 -23.41 6.24
CA SER A 41 10.18 -23.08 6.60
C SER A 41 10.98 -22.44 5.46
N GLU A 42 10.48 -22.51 4.22
CA GLU A 42 11.16 -21.98 3.03
C GLU A 42 11.03 -20.45 2.93
N ILE A 43 12.13 -19.76 2.61
CA ILE A 43 12.10 -18.32 2.33
C ILE A 43 11.34 -18.07 1.03
N LYS A 44 10.28 -17.27 1.08
CA LYS A 44 9.40 -17.00 -0.07
C LYS A 44 9.51 -15.56 -0.55
N GLU A 45 9.56 -15.36 -1.86
CA GLU A 45 9.45 -14.02 -2.46
C GLU A 45 8.03 -13.49 -2.27
N LEU A 46 7.93 -12.27 -1.74
CA LEU A 46 6.66 -11.58 -1.56
C LEU A 46 6.18 -10.98 -2.88
N LYS A 47 4.90 -11.20 -3.20
CA LYS A 47 4.25 -10.53 -4.33
C LYS A 47 4.23 -9.01 -4.17
N GLY A 48 3.91 -8.55 -2.96
CA GLY A 48 3.85 -7.14 -2.62
C GLY A 48 5.14 -6.62 -1.99
N TYR A 49 5.08 -6.28 -0.70
CA TYR A 49 6.16 -5.62 0.03
C TYR A 49 6.22 -6.10 1.49
N VAL A 50 7.32 -5.75 2.16
CA VAL A 50 7.52 -6.07 3.57
C VAL A 50 6.75 -5.11 4.50
N SER A 51 6.22 -5.62 5.59
CA SER A 51 5.61 -4.85 6.69
C SER A 51 6.66 -4.15 7.53
N GLY A 52 6.48 -2.85 7.81
CA GLY A 52 7.42 -2.06 8.60
C GLY A 52 7.67 -2.55 10.03
N CYS A 53 6.84 -3.46 10.57
CA CYS A 53 6.91 -3.92 11.95
C CYS A 53 8.18 -4.73 12.30
N ALA A 54 8.67 -5.59 11.40
CA ALA A 54 9.86 -6.39 11.63
C ALA A 54 10.55 -6.73 10.30
N ILE A 55 11.48 -5.88 9.91
CA ILE A 55 12.19 -5.95 8.64
C ILE A 55 13.70 -5.84 8.80
N ALA A 56 14.40 -6.52 7.90
CA ALA A 56 15.83 -6.40 7.73
C ALA A 56 16.16 -6.22 6.24
N PHE A 57 17.05 -5.30 5.95
CA PHE A 57 17.63 -5.09 4.62
C PHE A 57 19.11 -4.73 4.78
N HIS A 58 19.90 -5.07 3.76
CA HIS A 58 21.31 -4.66 3.72
C HIS A 58 21.41 -3.14 3.66
N LYS A 59 22.45 -2.55 4.26
CA LYS A 59 22.66 -1.10 4.28
C LYS A 59 22.62 -0.50 2.86
N ASP A 60 23.28 -1.14 1.91
CA ASP A 60 23.30 -0.69 0.51
C ASP A 60 21.90 -0.64 -0.12
N VAL A 61 20.96 -1.49 0.31
CA VAL A 61 19.56 -1.42 -0.16
C VAL A 61 18.89 -0.17 0.39
N TYR A 62 19.08 0.14 1.67
CA TYR A 62 18.56 1.36 2.29
C TYR A 62 19.05 2.62 1.59
N GLU A 63 20.36 2.68 1.32
CA GLU A 63 21.00 3.81 0.65
C GLU A 63 20.51 3.95 -0.81
N LYS A 64 20.37 2.83 -1.54
CA LYS A 64 19.80 2.82 -2.89
C LYS A 64 18.34 3.29 -2.94
N LEU A 65 17.56 3.01 -1.89
CA LEU A 65 16.17 3.46 -1.77
C LEU A 65 16.05 4.93 -1.35
N GLY A 66 17.15 5.57 -0.96
CA GLY A 66 17.17 6.95 -0.50
C GLY A 66 16.55 7.17 0.88
N GLY A 67 16.53 6.12 1.71
CA GLY A 67 15.99 6.15 3.07
C GLY A 67 14.48 6.35 3.18
N TRP A 68 14.01 6.59 4.40
CA TRP A 68 12.62 6.87 4.71
C TRP A 68 12.17 8.24 4.22
N ASN A 69 10.94 8.31 3.72
CA ASN A 69 10.32 9.57 3.34
C ASN A 69 9.51 10.15 4.51
N GLU A 70 10.09 11.12 5.22
CA GLU A 70 9.48 11.76 6.39
C GLU A 70 8.10 12.37 6.11
N GLU A 71 7.79 12.70 4.85
CA GLU A 71 6.49 13.23 4.48
C GLU A 71 5.37 12.21 4.77
N TYR A 72 5.63 10.90 4.68
CA TYR A 72 4.63 9.86 4.99
C TYR A 72 4.32 9.81 6.49
N TYR A 73 5.32 10.05 7.35
CA TYR A 73 5.27 10.04 8.82
C TYR A 73 4.77 8.72 9.44
N MET A 74 3.51 8.34 9.18
CA MET A 74 2.91 7.08 9.59
C MET A 74 1.91 6.58 8.55
N TYR A 75 1.77 5.26 8.42
CA TYR A 75 0.97 4.57 7.41
C TYR A 75 1.51 4.77 5.99
N HIS A 76 1.52 3.70 5.19
CA HIS A 76 2.11 3.65 3.85
C HIS A 76 3.61 3.97 3.78
N ASP A 77 4.30 4.18 4.90
CA ASP A 77 5.76 4.36 4.94
C ASP A 77 6.48 3.10 4.42
N ASP A 78 6.05 1.93 4.88
CA ASP A 78 6.51 0.63 4.39
C ASP A 78 6.10 0.36 2.94
N LEU A 79 4.89 0.79 2.54
CA LEU A 79 4.40 0.74 1.16
C LEU A 79 5.26 1.62 0.24
N GLU A 80 5.62 2.83 0.65
CA GLU A 80 6.48 3.76 -0.09
C GLU A 80 7.85 3.14 -0.36
N MET A 81 8.46 2.57 0.68
CA MET A 81 9.75 1.89 0.58
C MET A 81 9.66 0.63 -0.29
N GLY A 82 8.61 -0.17 -0.10
CA GLY A 82 8.33 -1.35 -0.91
C GLY A 82 8.12 -1.03 -2.39
N TRP A 83 7.44 0.08 -2.69
CA TRP A 83 7.18 0.48 -4.07
C TRP A 83 8.46 0.97 -4.74
N LYS A 84 9.30 1.76 -4.04
CA LYS A 84 10.65 2.08 -4.53
C LYS A 84 11.47 0.83 -4.82
N ALA A 85 11.47 -0.14 -3.91
CA ALA A 85 12.17 -1.41 -4.09
C ALA A 85 11.69 -2.13 -5.36
N LYS A 86 10.38 -2.22 -5.55
CA LYS A 86 9.79 -2.83 -6.75
C LYS A 86 10.14 -2.06 -8.04
N LEU A 87 10.18 -0.72 -8.01
CA LEU A 87 10.65 0.08 -9.15
C LEU A 87 12.13 -0.12 -9.50
N LEU A 88 12.95 -0.51 -8.52
CA LEU A 88 14.36 -0.84 -8.70
C LEU A 88 14.61 -2.32 -9.05
N GLY A 89 13.57 -3.15 -9.07
CA GLY A 89 13.70 -4.60 -9.24
C GLY A 89 14.25 -5.32 -7.99
N ILE A 90 14.23 -4.67 -6.83
CA ILE A 90 14.63 -5.26 -5.55
C ILE A 90 13.47 -6.09 -5.02
N LYS A 91 13.75 -7.37 -4.76
CA LYS A 91 12.78 -8.34 -4.27
C LYS A 91 12.60 -8.25 -2.77
N SER A 92 11.38 -8.51 -2.33
CA SER A 92 11.01 -8.63 -0.91
C SER A 92 10.81 -10.10 -0.57
N TYR A 93 11.14 -10.53 0.65
CA TYR A 93 11.09 -11.93 1.05
C TYR A 93 10.54 -12.08 2.46
N LEU A 94 9.72 -13.10 2.69
CA LEU A 94 9.33 -13.61 4.00
C LEU A 94 10.33 -14.66 4.46
N VAL A 95 10.71 -14.60 5.74
CA VAL A 95 11.54 -15.62 6.41
C VAL A 95 10.68 -16.30 7.48
N PRO A 96 10.04 -17.45 7.17
CA PRO A 96 9.06 -18.07 8.06
C PRO A 96 9.60 -18.48 9.43
N ASN A 97 10.87 -18.89 9.48
CA ASN A 97 11.54 -19.32 10.71
C ASN A 97 11.90 -18.16 11.66
N SER A 98 11.86 -16.91 11.17
CA SER A 98 12.06 -15.72 12.01
C SER A 98 10.70 -15.24 12.48
N ILE A 99 10.35 -15.48 13.75
CA ILE A 99 9.02 -15.22 14.29
C ILE A 99 9.04 -14.00 15.20
N VAL A 100 8.09 -13.08 14.98
CA VAL A 100 7.83 -11.93 15.87
C VAL A 100 6.38 -11.95 16.32
N TYR A 101 6.15 -11.73 17.62
CA TYR A 101 4.81 -11.55 18.17
C TYR A 101 4.42 -10.07 18.17
N HIS A 102 3.44 -9.71 17.36
CA HIS A 102 3.01 -8.33 17.18
C HIS A 102 1.79 -8.03 18.06
N LYS A 103 1.94 -7.11 19.01
CA LYS A 103 0.81 -6.55 19.77
C LYS A 103 0.09 -5.53 18.89
N TYR A 104 -0.85 -6.05 18.10
CA TYR A 104 -1.59 -5.30 17.11
C TYR A 104 -3.04 -5.09 17.54
N GLU A 105 -3.51 -3.84 17.47
CA GLU A 105 -4.91 -3.48 17.59
C GLU A 105 -5.26 -2.52 16.45
N PHE A 106 -6.23 -2.92 15.62
CA PHE A 106 -6.74 -2.03 14.59
C PHE A 106 -7.67 -0.98 15.22
N SER A 107 -7.15 0.23 15.40
CA SER A 107 -7.92 1.37 15.90
C SER A 107 -8.04 2.45 14.82
N ARG A 108 -9.28 2.86 14.53
CA ARG A 108 -9.56 3.94 13.59
C ARG A 108 -9.45 5.29 14.31
N SER A 109 -8.23 5.78 14.47
CA SER A 109 -8.01 7.12 15.00
C SER A 109 -8.21 8.19 13.93
N VAL A 110 -8.54 9.41 14.35
CA VAL A 110 -8.62 10.59 13.47
C VAL A 110 -7.33 10.78 12.66
N GLN A 111 -6.18 10.56 13.29
CA GLN A 111 -4.87 10.70 12.64
C GLN A 111 -4.65 9.60 11.60
N MET A 112 -5.04 8.36 11.90
CA MET A 112 -4.98 7.25 10.94
C MET A 112 -5.75 7.58 9.65
N VAL A 113 -7.00 8.01 9.77
CA VAL A 113 -7.84 8.32 8.60
C VAL A 113 -7.19 9.41 7.74
N TYR A 114 -6.67 10.47 8.36
CA TYR A 114 -5.98 11.54 7.64
C TYR A 114 -4.73 11.04 6.90
N TYR A 115 -3.85 10.33 7.60
CA TYR A 115 -2.57 9.89 7.05
C TYR A 115 -2.74 8.81 5.98
N MET A 116 -3.60 7.81 6.20
CA MET A 116 -3.87 6.77 5.20
C MET A 116 -4.44 7.35 3.90
N GLU A 117 -5.39 8.29 3.99
CA GLU A 117 -5.97 8.91 2.79
C GLU A 117 -4.96 9.81 2.08
N ARG A 118 -4.27 10.70 2.80
CA ARG A 118 -3.25 11.57 2.21
C ARG A 118 -2.14 10.74 1.56
N ASN A 119 -1.64 9.73 2.26
CA ASN A 119 -0.50 8.94 1.80
C ASN A 119 -0.87 8.02 0.62
N ARG A 120 -2.13 7.57 0.52
CA ARG A 120 -2.64 6.89 -0.68
C ARG A 120 -2.50 7.76 -1.93
N TYR A 121 -2.89 9.03 -1.85
CA TYR A 121 -2.72 9.98 -2.97
C TYR A 121 -1.24 10.24 -3.27
N LEU A 122 -0.42 10.43 -2.22
CA LEU A 122 1.02 10.59 -2.39
C LEU A 122 1.64 9.38 -3.10
N ALA A 123 1.21 8.16 -2.77
CA ALA A 123 1.73 6.95 -3.40
C ALA A 123 1.41 6.93 -4.90
N ILE A 124 0.16 7.21 -5.28
CA ILE A 124 -0.24 7.33 -6.69
C ILE A 124 0.61 8.40 -7.41
N LEU A 125 0.72 9.59 -6.82
CA LEU A 125 1.39 10.75 -7.41
C LEU A 125 2.92 10.62 -7.45
N HIS A 126 3.54 9.89 -6.53
CA HIS A 126 4.99 9.68 -6.53
C HIS A 126 5.38 8.59 -7.52
N PHE A 127 4.62 7.48 -7.54
CA PHE A 127 5.10 6.25 -8.15
C PHE A 127 4.62 6.02 -9.58
N TYR A 128 3.34 6.19 -9.92
CA TYR A 128 2.85 5.90 -11.28
C TYR A 128 3.28 6.93 -12.32
N LYS A 129 3.45 6.56 -13.59
CA LYS A 129 3.56 7.55 -14.66
C LYS A 129 2.24 8.31 -14.86
N TRP A 130 2.31 9.53 -15.40
CA TRP A 130 1.11 10.38 -15.55
C TRP A 130 0.03 9.73 -16.42
N GLN A 131 0.45 9.01 -17.47
CA GLN A 131 -0.45 8.27 -18.35
C GLN A 131 -1.26 7.22 -17.58
N THR A 132 -0.63 6.51 -16.64
CA THR A 132 -1.29 5.53 -15.77
C THR A 132 -2.28 6.21 -14.83
N ILE A 133 -1.92 7.36 -14.28
CA ILE A 133 -2.81 8.15 -13.40
C ILE A 133 -4.04 8.62 -14.19
N ILE A 134 -3.87 9.10 -15.43
CA ILE A 134 -4.99 9.49 -16.31
C ILE A 134 -5.91 8.29 -16.57
N ILE A 135 -5.33 7.11 -16.86
CA ILE A 135 -6.11 5.89 -17.04
C ILE A 135 -6.86 5.53 -15.76
N PHE A 136 -6.27 5.68 -14.58
CA PHE A 136 -6.94 5.36 -13.32
C PHE A 136 -7.88 6.46 -12.81
N LEU A 137 -7.86 7.66 -13.39
CA LEU A 137 -8.61 8.81 -12.91
C LEU A 137 -10.13 8.55 -12.78
N PRO A 138 -10.82 7.91 -13.75
CA PRO A 138 -12.26 7.65 -13.62
C PRO A 138 -12.62 6.79 -12.41
N ILE A 139 -11.89 5.69 -12.18
CA ILE A 139 -12.16 4.81 -11.03
C ILE A 139 -11.72 5.45 -9.71
N LEU A 140 -10.67 6.29 -9.74
CA LEU A 140 -10.25 7.07 -8.56
C LEU A 140 -11.33 8.09 -8.15
N ILE A 141 -11.98 8.76 -9.10
CA ILE A 141 -13.09 9.68 -8.80
C ILE A 141 -14.25 8.92 -8.15
N VAL A 142 -14.66 7.79 -8.71
CA VAL A 142 -15.74 6.96 -8.15
C VAL A 142 -15.40 6.49 -6.74
N LEU A 143 -14.19 5.97 -6.55
CA LEU A 143 -13.69 5.55 -5.24
C LEU A 143 -13.70 6.72 -4.25
N ASP A 144 -13.22 7.89 -4.66
CA ASP A 144 -13.13 9.05 -3.79
C ASP A 144 -14.50 9.58 -3.37
N LEU A 145 -15.48 9.60 -4.28
CA LEU A 145 -16.86 9.95 -3.95
C LEU A 145 -17.44 8.97 -2.92
N ALA A 146 -17.23 7.67 -3.10
CA ALA A 146 -17.65 6.66 -2.13
C ALA A 146 -16.95 6.84 -0.77
N MET A 147 -15.66 7.14 -0.77
CA MET A 147 -14.89 7.39 0.46
C MET A 147 -15.30 8.69 1.16
N TRP A 148 -15.67 9.74 0.41
CA TRP A 148 -16.23 10.98 0.96
C TRP A 148 -17.56 10.72 1.66
N LEU A 149 -18.49 10.01 1.00
CA LEU A 149 -19.77 9.63 1.59
C LEU A 149 -19.56 8.79 2.85
N TYR A 150 -18.71 7.76 2.77
CA TYR A 150 -18.35 6.92 3.92
C TYR A 150 -17.75 7.73 5.08
N SER A 151 -16.87 8.68 4.77
CA SER A 151 -16.22 9.53 5.79
C SER A 151 -17.22 10.47 6.47
N ILE A 152 -18.17 11.05 5.72
CA ILE A 152 -19.20 11.93 6.29
C ILE A 152 -20.12 11.12 7.22
N ILE A 153 -20.61 9.97 6.77
CA ILE A 153 -21.47 9.08 7.57
C ILE A 153 -20.73 8.59 8.83
N GLY A 154 -19.44 8.30 8.71
CA GLY A 154 -18.62 7.85 9.84
C GLY A 154 -18.18 8.96 10.80
N GLY A 155 -18.47 10.24 10.53
CA GLY A 155 -18.03 11.36 11.37
C GLY A 155 -16.60 11.85 11.12
N TRP A 156 -15.96 11.41 10.04
CA TRP A 156 -14.57 11.73 9.65
C TRP A 156 -14.46 12.71 8.47
N GLY A 157 -15.56 13.38 8.09
CA GLY A 157 -15.58 14.29 6.95
C GLY A 157 -14.57 15.44 7.06
N PHE A 158 -14.29 15.91 8.29
CA PHE A 158 -13.31 16.96 8.54
C PHE A 158 -11.87 16.53 8.23
N GLN A 159 -11.53 15.27 8.47
CA GLN A 159 -10.22 14.68 8.15
C GLN A 159 -10.04 14.63 6.64
N LYS A 160 -11.09 14.24 5.90
CA LYS A 160 -11.09 14.24 4.44
C LYS A 160 -10.93 15.66 3.88
N LEU A 161 -11.55 16.68 4.49
CA LEU A 161 -11.30 18.10 4.16
C LEU A 161 -9.85 18.51 4.41
N LYS A 162 -9.24 18.10 5.53
CA LYS A 162 -7.80 18.36 5.78
C LYS A 162 -6.90 17.75 4.71
N VAL A 163 -7.22 16.53 4.24
CA VAL A 163 -6.50 15.91 3.12
C VAL A 163 -6.63 16.77 1.86
N PHE A 164 -7.83 17.23 1.53
CA PHE A 164 -8.03 18.12 0.38
C PHE A 164 -7.23 19.44 0.51
N LEU A 165 -7.26 20.07 1.69
CA LEU A 165 -6.47 21.28 1.97
C LEU A 165 -4.96 21.06 1.83
N TYR A 166 -4.46 19.87 2.13
CA TYR A 166 -3.06 19.52 1.90
C TYR A 166 -2.70 19.63 0.40
N PHE A 167 -3.56 19.15 -0.50
CA PHE A 167 -3.33 19.18 -1.95
C PHE A 167 -3.69 20.51 -2.63
N ILE A 168 -4.30 21.47 -1.93
CA ILE A 168 -4.44 22.85 -2.44
C ILE A 168 -3.12 23.63 -2.28
N ARG A 169 -2.33 23.31 -1.26
CA ARG A 169 -1.11 24.07 -0.94
C ARG A 169 -0.03 23.86 -2.00
N ILE A 170 0.48 24.96 -2.54
CA ILE A 170 1.57 24.94 -3.53
C ILE A 170 2.87 24.34 -2.96
N THR A 171 3.11 24.48 -1.66
CA THR A 171 4.26 23.89 -0.96
C THR A 171 4.20 22.37 -0.95
N SER A 172 3.01 21.78 -0.79
CA SER A 172 2.81 20.33 -0.91
C SER A 172 3.13 19.85 -2.31
N TRP A 173 2.64 20.53 -3.35
CA TRP A 173 2.94 20.18 -4.74
C TRP A 173 4.44 20.26 -5.07
N LYS A 174 5.15 21.27 -4.57
CA LYS A 174 6.62 21.35 -4.72
C LYS A 174 7.30 20.09 -4.17
N LYS A 175 6.93 19.63 -2.97
CA LYS A 175 7.45 18.39 -2.37
C LYS A 175 7.08 17.14 -3.18
N ILE A 176 5.83 17.06 -3.65
CA ILE A 176 5.34 15.95 -4.48
C ILE A 176 6.14 15.85 -5.77
N PHE A 177 6.33 16.95 -6.49
CA PHE A 177 7.11 16.97 -7.74
C PHE A 177 8.59 16.66 -7.51
N GLN A 178 9.18 17.15 -6.42
CA GLN A 178 10.56 16.81 -6.05
C GLN A 178 10.72 15.31 -5.77
N THR A 179 9.82 14.73 -4.97
CA THR A 179 9.83 13.29 -4.65
C THR A 179 9.58 12.46 -5.89
N ARG A 180 8.57 12.82 -6.68
CA ARG A 180 8.27 12.18 -7.96
C ARG A 180 9.48 12.21 -8.88
N LYS A 181 10.14 13.36 -9.06
CA LYS A 181 11.34 13.46 -9.90
C LYS A 181 12.40 12.46 -9.44
N LYS A 182 12.72 12.41 -8.14
CA LYS A 182 13.68 11.45 -7.57
C LYS A 182 13.27 10.00 -7.88
N VAL A 183 12.02 9.63 -7.60
CA VAL A 183 11.48 8.28 -7.83
C VAL A 183 11.52 7.89 -9.31
N GLN A 184 11.09 8.78 -10.20
CA GLN A 184 11.06 8.50 -11.64
C GLN A 184 12.48 8.44 -12.24
N THR A 185 13.47 9.15 -11.69
CA THR A 185 14.87 9.05 -12.12
C THR A 185 15.49 7.69 -11.80
N ILE A 186 15.19 7.12 -10.63
CA ILE A 186 15.78 5.83 -10.22
C ILE A 186 15.05 4.61 -10.81
N ARG A 187 13.81 4.80 -11.29
CA ARG A 187 12.94 3.75 -11.82
C ARG A 187 13.65 2.93 -12.91
N LYS A 188 13.59 1.61 -12.77
CA LYS A 188 14.05 0.62 -13.76
C LYS A 188 12.93 -0.24 -14.35
N THR A 189 11.73 -0.20 -13.76
CA THR A 189 10.60 -1.01 -14.22
C THR A 189 9.48 -0.17 -14.84
N THR A 190 8.70 -0.82 -15.70
CA THR A 190 7.48 -0.27 -16.30
C THR A 190 6.31 -0.30 -15.32
N ASP A 191 5.31 0.53 -15.54
CA ASP A 191 4.04 0.43 -14.81
C ASP A 191 3.35 -0.91 -15.10
N LYS A 192 3.45 -1.43 -16.33
CA LYS A 192 2.96 -2.80 -16.64
C LYS A 192 3.58 -3.86 -15.75
N GLN A 193 4.91 -3.83 -15.55
CA GLN A 193 5.62 -4.81 -14.74
C GLN A 193 5.20 -4.77 -13.28
N ILE A 194 5.11 -3.59 -12.67
CA ILE A 194 4.71 -3.49 -11.26
C ILE A 194 3.23 -3.83 -11.05
N LEU A 195 2.35 -3.45 -11.99
CA LEU A 195 0.92 -3.73 -11.88
C LEU A 195 0.64 -5.24 -11.89
N ASN A 196 1.49 -6.06 -12.49
CA ASN A 196 1.31 -7.53 -12.48
C ASN A 196 1.29 -8.12 -11.07
N SER A 197 1.97 -7.49 -10.12
CA SER A 197 1.96 -7.92 -8.72
C SER A 197 0.96 -7.17 -7.85
N PHE A 198 0.20 -6.23 -8.41
CA PHE A 198 -0.78 -5.43 -7.66
C PHE A 198 -2.14 -6.11 -7.69
N GLU A 199 -2.86 -6.03 -6.58
CA GLU A 199 -4.22 -6.52 -6.44
C GLU A 199 -5.22 -5.53 -7.01
N GLY A 200 -6.26 -6.07 -7.65
CA GLY A 200 -7.44 -5.34 -8.08
C GLY A 200 -8.59 -5.39 -7.07
N LYS A 201 -8.40 -6.08 -5.95
CA LYS A 201 -9.36 -6.25 -4.86
C LYS A 201 -8.73 -5.81 -3.55
N VAL A 202 -9.53 -5.23 -2.66
CA VAL A 202 -9.15 -5.02 -1.26
C VAL A 202 -9.43 -6.32 -0.52
N LEU A 203 -8.38 -7.04 -0.12
CA LEU A 203 -8.45 -8.39 0.48
C LEU A 203 -8.29 -8.38 2.01
N PHE A 204 -8.39 -7.21 2.65
CA PHE A 204 -8.17 -7.08 4.08
C PHE A 204 -9.38 -7.57 4.88
N GLN A 205 -9.17 -8.60 5.70
CA GLN A 205 -10.25 -9.35 6.36
C GLN A 205 -11.04 -8.56 7.39
N GLU A 206 -10.47 -7.52 8.01
CA GLU A 206 -11.21 -6.69 8.97
C GLU A 206 -12.23 -5.76 8.29
N ILE A 207 -12.12 -5.56 6.97
CA ILE A 207 -13.12 -4.79 6.21
C ILE A 207 -14.21 -5.76 5.77
N ASN A 208 -15.15 -6.02 6.67
CA ASN A 208 -16.36 -6.78 6.36
C ASN A 208 -17.45 -5.84 5.82
N ASN A 209 -17.38 -5.50 4.53
CA ASN A 209 -18.39 -4.67 3.86
C ASN A 209 -18.94 -5.40 2.62
N PRO A 210 -20.21 -5.85 2.63
CA PRO A 210 -20.81 -6.56 1.51
C PRO A 210 -20.81 -5.76 0.19
N ILE A 211 -20.99 -4.44 0.24
CA ILE A 211 -20.97 -3.59 -0.96
C ILE A 211 -19.57 -3.62 -1.59
N LEU A 212 -18.53 -3.50 -0.76
CA LEU A 212 -17.14 -3.64 -1.22
C LEU A 212 -16.88 -5.04 -1.78
N GLN A 213 -17.33 -6.09 -1.09
CA GLN A 213 -17.06 -7.47 -1.48
C GLN A 213 -17.74 -7.86 -2.80
N TYR A 214 -19.03 -7.54 -2.96
CA TYR A 214 -19.86 -8.01 -4.07
C TYR A 214 -19.90 -7.03 -5.25
N PHE A 215 -19.64 -5.74 -5.04
CA PHE A 215 -19.68 -4.73 -6.12
C PHE A 215 -18.32 -4.04 -6.31
N GLY A 216 -17.76 -3.46 -5.25
CA GLY A 216 -16.52 -2.69 -5.34
C GLY A 216 -15.34 -3.50 -5.89
N ASN A 217 -15.05 -4.63 -5.25
CA ASN A 217 -13.93 -5.51 -5.60
C ASN A 217 -14.05 -6.10 -7.01
N PRO A 218 -15.20 -6.61 -7.46
CA PRO A 218 -15.37 -7.04 -8.86
C PRO A 218 -15.12 -5.92 -9.88
N ILE A 219 -15.67 -4.73 -9.64
CA ILE A 219 -15.50 -3.56 -10.55
C ILE A 219 -14.03 -3.14 -10.61
N MET A 220 -13.39 -2.93 -9.46
CA MET A 220 -11.98 -2.54 -9.39
C MET A 220 -11.05 -3.58 -10.04
N ASN A 221 -11.33 -4.86 -9.82
CA ASN A 221 -10.53 -5.93 -10.41
C ASN A 221 -10.69 -6.03 -11.92
N LEU A 222 -11.92 -5.89 -12.43
CA LEU A 222 -12.17 -5.82 -13.87
C LEU A 222 -11.47 -4.60 -14.48
N TYR A 223 -11.55 -3.44 -13.82
CA TYR A 223 -10.88 -2.22 -14.25
C TYR A 223 -9.38 -2.42 -14.41
N LEU A 224 -8.71 -3.01 -13.39
CA LEU A 224 -7.28 -3.30 -13.45
C LEU A 224 -6.94 -4.25 -14.60
N LYS A 225 -7.74 -5.29 -14.82
CA LYS A 225 -7.54 -6.23 -15.94
C LYS A 225 -7.62 -5.54 -17.29
N LEU A 226 -8.57 -4.61 -17.47
CA LEU A 226 -8.70 -3.83 -18.70
C LEU A 226 -7.55 -2.83 -18.86
N ALA A 227 -7.19 -2.11 -17.80
CA ALA A 227 -6.10 -1.14 -17.81
C ALA A 227 -4.75 -1.80 -18.15
N LYS A 228 -4.48 -3.01 -17.65
CA LYS A 228 -3.27 -3.78 -17.99
C LYS A 228 -3.14 -4.12 -19.48
N LYS A 229 -4.23 -4.08 -20.27
CA LYS A 229 -4.17 -4.29 -21.72
C LYS A 229 -3.65 -3.07 -22.47
N VAL A 230 -3.82 -1.86 -21.91
CA VAL A 230 -3.43 -0.59 -22.55
C VAL A 230 -2.16 0.01 -21.94
N ILE A 231 -1.84 -0.30 -20.68
CA ILE A 231 -0.60 0.14 -20.03
C ILE A 231 0.52 -0.81 -20.42
N PHE A 232 1.46 -0.32 -21.24
CA PHE A 232 2.67 -1.07 -21.64
C PHE A 232 3.99 -0.39 -21.23
N TRP A 233 3.94 0.87 -20.80
CA TRP A 233 5.07 1.65 -20.29
C TRP A 233 5.33 1.44 -18.81
#